data_AF-A0A0B7HNG2-F1
#
_entry.id   AF-A0A0B7HNG2-F1
#
_cell.length_a   1.000
_cell.length_b   1.000
_cell.length_c   1.000
_cell.angle_alpha   90.00
_cell.angle_beta   90.00
_cell.angle_gamma   90.00
#
_symmetry.space_group_name_H-M   'P 1'
#
loop_
_entity.id
_entity.type
_entity.pdbx_description
1 polymer ?
#
loop_
_entity_poly.entity_id
_entity_poly.type
_entity_poly.pdbx_seq_one_letter_code
_entity_poly.pdbx_strand_id
1 'polypeptide(L)'
;MAENYAYIPENQVEFCSVYGVQGEGKTANELKTTENYNKYGVLYAMEMLPTIAPQGWRVATDEDWKKPIELLSGMAQTEINTTGYRNRGEMMHKFISLTQRFSSPAIKPTNEMKTGFTYGGYFGKSSRETSFSFKGANEYVYVWTGTKQTDLLNKEVYWYRAFSYRRKAIERDQKGDKFRMYVRLIKE
;
A
#
# COMPACT_ATOMS: atom_id res chain seq x y z
N MET A 1 -7.60 -2.27 13.08
CA MET A 1 -7.61 -2.11 11.62
C MET A 1 -7.41 -3.47 11.00
N ALA A 2 -8.16 -3.80 9.95
CA ALA A 2 -8.02 -5.08 9.26
C ALA A 2 -6.70 -5.15 8.49
N GLU A 3 -6.28 -6.39 8.22
CA GLU A 3 -5.18 -6.77 7.34
C GLU A 3 -5.33 -6.16 5.93
N ASN A 4 -4.32 -6.31 5.07
CA ASN A 4 -4.41 -5.83 3.68
C ASN A 4 -5.68 -6.40 3.04
N TYR A 5 -6.57 -5.53 2.54
CA TYR A 5 -7.75 -6.00 1.83
C TYR A 5 -7.32 -6.79 0.59
N ALA A 6 -7.90 -7.98 0.40
CA ALA A 6 -7.41 -8.96 -0.58
C ALA A 6 -8.54 -9.60 -1.42
N TYR A 7 -9.64 -8.89 -1.63
CA TYR A 7 -10.72 -9.35 -2.51
C TYR A 7 -10.41 -9.10 -3.99
N ILE A 8 -10.67 -10.07 -4.86
CA ILE A 8 -10.57 -9.92 -6.32
C ILE A 8 -11.97 -10.12 -6.92
N PRO A 9 -12.62 -9.05 -7.44
CA PRO A 9 -13.88 -9.18 -8.16
C PRO A 9 -13.67 -9.86 -9.51
N GLU A 10 -14.51 -10.84 -9.86
CA GLU A 10 -14.36 -11.63 -11.09
C GLU A 10 -14.50 -10.80 -12.38
N ASN A 11 -15.27 -9.71 -12.33
CA ASN A 11 -15.50 -8.81 -13.46
C ASN A 11 -14.53 -7.62 -13.52
N GLN A 12 -13.54 -7.55 -12.63
CA GLN A 12 -12.57 -6.44 -12.53
C GLN A 12 -11.15 -6.97 -12.22
N VAL A 13 -10.86 -8.20 -12.64
CA VAL A 13 -9.57 -8.86 -12.38
C VAL A 13 -8.42 -8.10 -13.03
N GLU A 14 -8.68 -7.46 -14.17
CA GLU A 14 -7.72 -6.63 -14.90
C GLU A 14 -7.17 -5.47 -14.08
N PHE A 15 -7.89 -4.99 -13.05
CA PHE A 15 -7.45 -3.93 -12.13
C PHE A 15 -6.72 -4.46 -10.89
N CYS A 16 -6.61 -5.78 -10.76
CA CYS A 16 -6.01 -6.46 -9.61
C CYS A 16 -4.68 -7.12 -10.01
N SER A 17 -3.76 -7.23 -9.07
CA SER A 17 -2.52 -7.99 -9.25
C SER A 17 -2.08 -8.65 -7.95
N VAL A 18 -1.44 -9.81 -8.05
CA VAL A 18 -0.80 -10.48 -6.92
C VAL A 18 0.71 -10.38 -7.10
N TYR A 19 1.44 -9.92 -6.08
CA TYR A 19 2.87 -9.64 -6.24
C TYR A 19 3.65 -10.86 -6.72
N GLY A 20 4.45 -10.69 -7.78
CA GLY A 20 5.31 -11.75 -8.31
C GLY A 20 4.58 -12.81 -9.14
N VAL A 21 3.27 -12.68 -9.33
CA VAL A 21 2.48 -13.54 -10.22
C VAL A 21 2.32 -12.81 -11.55
N GLN A 22 3.04 -13.25 -12.58
CA GLN A 22 2.83 -12.74 -13.94
C GLN A 22 1.47 -13.22 -14.45
N GLY A 23 0.65 -12.34 -15.02
CA GLY A 23 -0.74 -12.71 -15.24
C GLY A 23 -1.63 -11.73 -15.96
N GLU A 24 -1.15 -11.08 -17.03
CA GLU A 24 -2.12 -10.62 -18.02
C GLU A 24 -2.97 -11.83 -18.47
N GLY A 25 -4.29 -11.71 -18.39
CA GLY A 25 -5.23 -12.78 -18.76
C GLY A 25 -5.52 -13.85 -17.69
N LYS A 26 -5.00 -13.74 -16.47
CA LYS A 26 -5.39 -14.67 -15.38
C LYS A 26 -6.76 -14.35 -14.81
N THR A 27 -7.50 -15.40 -14.45
CA THR A 27 -8.78 -15.30 -13.72
C THR A 27 -8.59 -15.02 -12.23
N ALA A 28 -9.64 -14.56 -11.55
CA ALA A 28 -9.62 -14.36 -10.11
C ALA A 28 -9.25 -15.64 -9.34
N ASN A 29 -9.77 -16.79 -9.77
CA ASN A 29 -9.52 -18.07 -9.11
C ASN A 29 -8.06 -18.51 -9.26
N GLU A 30 -7.46 -18.34 -10.44
CA GLU A 30 -6.03 -18.63 -10.63
C GLU A 30 -5.13 -17.75 -9.77
N LEU A 31 -5.49 -16.49 -9.52
CA LEU A 31 -4.72 -15.62 -8.65
C LEU A 31 -4.84 -16.05 -7.18
N LYS A 32 -6.07 -16.35 -6.72
CA LYS A 32 -6.39 -16.75 -5.34
C LYS A 32 -5.69 -18.04 -4.90
N THR A 33 -5.39 -18.95 -5.83
CA THR A 33 -4.72 -20.22 -5.51
C THR A 33 -3.20 -20.10 -5.40
N THR A 34 -2.60 -18.96 -5.74
CA THR A 34 -1.15 -18.78 -5.62
C THR A 34 -0.69 -18.58 -4.18
N GLU A 35 0.51 -19.07 -3.85
CA GLU A 35 1.13 -18.82 -2.53
C GLU A 35 1.32 -17.32 -2.26
N ASN A 36 1.63 -16.55 -3.30
CA ASN A 36 1.83 -15.11 -3.19
C ASN A 36 0.53 -14.37 -2.86
N TYR A 37 -0.64 -14.88 -3.25
CA TYR A 37 -1.92 -14.28 -2.85
C TYR A 37 -2.10 -14.40 -1.34
N ASN A 38 -1.87 -15.58 -0.78
CA ASN A 38 -1.95 -15.80 0.67
C ASN A 38 -0.89 -14.98 1.43
N LYS A 39 0.30 -14.80 0.85
CA LYS A 39 1.42 -14.10 1.50
C LYS A 39 1.31 -12.58 1.44
N TYR A 40 0.99 -12.04 0.27
CA TYR A 40 1.08 -10.60 0.00
C TYR A 40 -0.30 -9.95 -0.15
N GLY A 41 -1.33 -10.70 -0.50
CA GLY A 41 -2.65 -10.17 -0.82
C GLY A 41 -2.73 -9.60 -2.23
N VAL A 42 -3.51 -8.54 -2.40
CA VAL A 42 -3.86 -7.97 -3.71
C VAL A 42 -3.43 -6.51 -3.81
N LEU A 43 -2.87 -6.16 -4.96
CA LEU A 43 -2.53 -4.81 -5.40
C LEU A 43 -3.63 -4.31 -6.34
N TYR A 44 -4.20 -3.14 -6.05
CA TYR A 44 -5.31 -2.56 -6.80
C TYR A 44 -4.88 -1.33 -7.59
N ALA A 45 -5.40 -1.19 -8.80
CA ALA A 45 -5.36 0.06 -9.55
C ALA A 45 -6.23 1.14 -8.88
N MET A 46 -5.96 2.41 -9.17
CA MET A 46 -6.65 3.53 -8.51
C MET A 46 -8.15 3.59 -8.83
N GLU A 47 -8.54 3.07 -9.99
CA GLU A 47 -9.90 2.98 -10.50
C GLU A 47 -10.82 2.14 -9.60
N MET A 48 -10.23 1.25 -8.79
CA MET A 48 -10.96 0.42 -7.84
C MET A 48 -11.33 1.18 -6.55
N LEU A 49 -10.57 2.23 -6.19
CA LEU A 49 -10.69 2.88 -4.89
C LEU A 49 -12.11 3.39 -4.56
N PRO A 50 -12.91 3.91 -5.51
CA PRO A 50 -14.27 4.36 -5.22
C PRO A 50 -15.28 3.23 -4.93
N THR A 51 -15.02 1.99 -5.34
CA THR A 51 -16.02 0.91 -5.34
C THR A 51 -15.57 -0.38 -4.65
N ILE A 52 -14.29 -0.50 -4.30
CA ILE A 52 -13.69 -1.74 -3.78
C ILE A 52 -14.13 -2.11 -2.36
N ALA A 53 -14.61 -1.14 -1.59
CA ALA A 53 -15.04 -1.35 -0.22
C ALA A 53 -16.48 -1.91 -0.18
N PRO A 54 -16.75 -2.99 0.60
CA PRO A 54 -18.10 -3.49 0.81
C PRO A 54 -18.93 -2.51 1.65
N GLN A 55 -20.25 -2.69 1.66
CA GLN A 55 -21.17 -1.86 2.44
C GLN A 55 -20.77 -1.77 3.93
N GLY A 56 -20.81 -0.56 4.50
CA GLY A 56 -20.40 -0.28 5.87
C GLY A 56 -18.88 -0.18 6.07
N TRP A 57 -18.12 -0.16 4.97
CA TRP A 57 -16.68 0.06 4.96
C TRP A 57 -16.32 1.09 3.91
N ARG A 58 -15.21 1.79 4.14
CA ARG A 58 -14.62 2.73 3.18
C ARG A 58 -13.11 2.55 3.11
N VAL A 59 -12.50 2.97 2.01
CA VAL A 59 -11.03 3.03 1.92
C VAL A 59 -10.51 4.05 2.93
N ALA A 60 -9.43 3.71 3.63
CA ALA A 60 -8.75 4.61 4.56
C ALA A 60 -8.31 5.89 3.84
N THR A 61 -8.76 7.04 4.31
CA THR A 61 -8.42 8.37 3.81
C THR A 61 -7.03 8.79 4.31
N ASP A 62 -6.45 9.81 3.67
CA ASP A 62 -5.21 10.44 4.10
C ASP A 62 -5.26 10.88 5.58
N GLU A 63 -6.42 11.32 6.08
CA GLU A 63 -6.60 11.70 7.48
C GLU A 63 -6.64 10.51 8.45
N ASP A 64 -7.16 9.35 8.02
CA ASP A 64 -7.07 8.10 8.81
C ASP A 64 -5.62 7.61 8.95
N TRP A 65 -4.73 8.03 8.06
CA TRP A 65 -3.29 7.77 8.20
C TRP A 65 -2.61 8.79 9.11
N LYS A 66 -2.96 10.07 8.98
CA LYS A 66 -2.32 11.14 9.76
C LYS A 66 -2.61 11.03 11.24
N LYS A 67 -3.89 10.95 11.62
CA LYS A 67 -4.33 11.15 13.00
C LYS A 67 -4.04 9.96 13.92
N PRO A 68 -4.49 8.73 13.63
CA PRO A 68 -4.27 7.59 14.51
C PRO A 68 -2.96 6.84 14.22
N ILE A 69 -2.36 6.99 13.04
CA ILE A 69 -1.22 6.17 12.64
C ILE A 69 0.08 6.97 12.81
N GLU A 70 0.20 8.08 12.11
CA GLU A 70 1.46 8.82 12.06
C GLU A 70 1.77 9.54 13.38
N LEU A 71 0.79 10.25 13.95
CA LEU A 71 0.97 10.92 15.24
C LEU A 71 1.18 9.93 16.40
N LEU A 72 0.35 8.88 16.51
CA LEU A 72 0.52 7.88 17.60
C LEU A 72 1.82 7.10 17.48
N SER A 73 2.37 6.99 16.27
CA SER A 73 3.67 6.37 16.10
C SER A 73 4.80 7.26 16.65
N GLY A 74 4.57 8.58 16.74
CA GLY A 74 5.41 9.61 17.35
C GLY A 74 5.87 10.71 16.39
N MET A 75 5.26 10.83 15.20
CA MET A 75 5.62 11.86 14.23
C MET A 75 5.38 13.28 14.76
N ALA A 76 6.29 14.20 14.45
CA ALA A 76 6.09 15.60 14.75
C ALA A 76 4.89 16.18 13.96
N GLN A 77 4.03 16.94 14.65
CA GLN A 77 2.86 17.57 14.05
C GLN A 77 3.22 18.46 12.84
N THR A 78 4.41 19.08 12.85
CA THR A 78 4.92 19.93 11.77
C THR A 78 5.22 19.15 10.48
N GLU A 79 5.44 17.84 10.57
CA GLU A 79 5.79 17.00 9.42
C GLU A 79 4.59 16.29 8.79
N ILE A 80 3.44 16.27 9.47
CA ILE A 80 2.29 15.42 9.13
C ILE A 80 1.70 15.67 7.73
N ASN A 81 1.82 16.91 7.24
CA ASN A 81 1.30 17.32 5.94
C ASN A 81 2.39 17.40 4.86
N THR A 82 3.65 17.14 5.22
CA THR A 82 4.76 17.24 4.26
C THR A 82 4.78 16.03 3.32
N THR A 83 5.21 16.27 2.06
CA THR A 83 5.30 15.22 1.03
C THR A 83 6.71 14.64 0.91
N GLY A 84 6.80 13.40 0.40
CA GLY A 84 8.04 12.64 0.24
C GLY A 84 8.46 11.87 1.49
N TYR A 85 9.66 11.30 1.47
CA TYR A 85 10.20 10.54 2.60
C TYR A 85 10.55 11.46 3.77
N ARG A 86 10.03 11.16 4.94
CA ARG A 86 10.53 11.73 6.21
C ARG A 86 11.08 10.60 7.07
N ASN A 87 12.18 10.87 7.76
CA ASN A 87 12.87 9.93 8.65
C ASN A 87 12.01 9.64 9.87
N ARG A 88 10.98 8.84 9.64
CA ARG A 88 10.05 8.30 10.63
C ARG A 88 10.63 7.01 11.23
N GLY A 89 11.96 6.98 11.36
CA GLY A 89 12.79 5.77 11.44
C GLY A 89 12.69 4.98 12.74
N GLU A 90 12.15 5.58 13.79
CA GLU A 90 11.88 4.90 15.04
C GLU A 90 10.46 4.31 15.11
N MET A 91 9.68 4.38 14.04
CA MET A 91 8.25 4.10 14.12
C MET A 91 7.80 3.01 13.16
N MET A 92 8.55 2.82 12.08
CA MET A 92 8.25 1.81 11.07
C MET A 92 8.07 0.41 11.68
N HIS A 93 8.87 0.03 12.67
CA HIS A 93 8.76 -1.28 13.32
C HIS A 93 7.41 -1.54 13.99
N LYS A 94 6.72 -0.48 14.40
CA LYS A 94 5.37 -0.55 14.98
C LYS A 94 4.31 -0.96 13.95
N PHE A 95 4.61 -0.84 12.65
CA PHE A 95 3.67 -1.14 11.57
C PHE A 95 3.92 -2.49 10.86
N ILE A 96 5.10 -3.08 11.07
CA ILE A 96 5.56 -4.26 10.34
C ILE A 96 5.01 -5.53 11.00
N SER A 97 4.60 -6.51 10.19
CA SER A 97 4.24 -7.85 10.68
C SER A 97 5.40 -8.51 11.45
N LEU A 98 5.09 -9.19 12.56
CA LEU A 98 6.08 -9.91 13.38
C LEU A 98 6.81 -11.02 12.62
N THR A 99 6.22 -11.53 11.53
CA THR A 99 6.79 -12.57 10.69
C THR A 99 7.68 -12.03 9.56
N GLN A 100 7.70 -10.72 9.34
CA GLN A 100 8.53 -10.11 8.30
C GLN A 100 10.01 -10.31 8.61
N ARG A 101 10.75 -10.85 7.63
CA ARG A 101 12.21 -10.98 7.69
C ARG A 101 12.83 -9.96 6.74
N PHE A 102 13.85 -9.25 7.21
CA PHE A 102 14.67 -8.34 6.40
C PHE A 102 16.11 -8.87 6.35
N SER A 103 16.83 -8.58 5.27
CA SER A 103 18.20 -9.07 5.01
C SER A 103 19.25 -8.57 6.01
N SER A 104 18.95 -7.54 6.80
CA SER A 104 19.80 -7.06 7.89
C SER A 104 18.92 -6.78 9.11
N PRO A 105 19.24 -7.27 10.33
CA PRO A 105 18.39 -7.05 11.50
C PRO A 105 18.70 -5.69 12.15
N ALA A 106 18.37 -4.58 11.49
CA ALA A 106 18.57 -3.27 12.10
C ALA A 106 17.40 -2.85 13.00
N ILE A 107 16.18 -3.37 12.76
CA ILE A 107 14.99 -3.00 13.54
C ILE A 107 14.07 -4.22 13.69
N LYS A 108 13.79 -4.65 14.92
CA LYS A 108 12.85 -5.75 15.22
C LYS A 108 11.41 -5.27 15.06
N PRO A 109 10.56 -5.92 14.25
CA PRO A 109 9.14 -5.59 14.17
C PRO A 109 8.44 -5.75 15.53
N THR A 110 7.53 -4.83 15.87
CA THR A 110 6.68 -4.92 17.07
C THR A 110 5.19 -5.01 16.74
N ASN A 111 4.78 -4.60 15.53
CA ASN A 111 3.38 -4.59 15.08
C ASN A 111 2.39 -3.91 16.07
N GLU A 112 2.86 -2.95 16.88
CA GLU A 112 2.04 -2.23 17.86
C GLU A 112 0.81 -1.56 17.25
N MET A 113 0.92 -1.07 16.01
CA MET A 113 -0.15 -0.40 15.28
C MET A 113 -1.17 -1.38 14.70
N LYS A 114 -0.93 -2.70 14.87
CA LYS A 114 -1.79 -3.80 14.41
C LYS A 114 -2.15 -3.64 12.93
N THR A 115 -1.19 -3.17 12.14
CA THR A 115 -1.34 -3.03 10.71
C THR A 115 -1.07 -4.35 10.02
N GLY A 116 -0.08 -5.12 10.48
CA GLY A 116 0.25 -6.43 9.91
C GLY A 116 0.82 -6.36 8.50
N PHE A 117 1.54 -5.30 8.13
CA PHE A 117 2.09 -5.18 6.78
C PHE A 117 3.10 -6.29 6.49
N THR A 118 2.87 -7.02 5.41
CA THR A 118 3.88 -7.78 4.69
C THR A 118 4.47 -6.89 3.60
N TYR A 119 5.80 -6.82 3.49
CA TYR A 119 6.51 -5.99 2.51
C TYR A 119 6.47 -6.62 1.12
N GLY A 120 5.31 -6.59 0.50
CA GLY A 120 5.04 -7.15 -0.82
C GLY A 120 5.18 -6.13 -1.96
N GLY A 121 5.94 -5.05 -1.81
CA GLY A 121 6.24 -4.11 -2.89
C GLY A 121 5.02 -3.42 -3.50
N TYR A 122 5.10 -3.13 -4.80
CA TYR A 122 4.02 -2.61 -5.63
C TYR A 122 4.14 -3.14 -7.07
N PHE A 123 3.10 -2.93 -7.88
CA PHE A 123 3.13 -3.20 -9.31
C PHE A 123 2.94 -1.89 -10.05
N GLY A 124 3.83 -1.53 -10.97
CA GLY A 124 3.75 -0.23 -11.62
C GLY A 124 4.79 -0.05 -12.70
N LYS A 125 4.69 1.07 -13.41
CA LYS A 125 5.72 1.50 -14.37
C LYS A 125 6.20 2.92 -14.10
N SER A 126 7.51 3.13 -14.17
CA SER A 126 8.08 4.48 -14.14
C SER A 126 7.83 5.20 -15.45
N SER A 127 8.10 6.52 -15.50
CA SER A 127 8.00 7.29 -16.75
C SER A 127 8.95 6.81 -17.86
N ARG A 128 9.99 6.05 -17.50
CA ARG A 128 11.01 5.53 -18.43
C ARG A 128 10.75 4.10 -18.87
N GLU A 129 9.68 3.46 -18.36
CA GLU A 129 9.37 2.06 -18.63
C GLU A 129 8.19 1.91 -19.57
N THR A 130 8.29 0.93 -20.48
CA THR A 130 7.24 0.60 -21.43
C THR A 130 6.22 -0.39 -20.86
N SER A 131 6.60 -1.19 -19.86
CA SER A 131 5.80 -2.28 -19.30
C SER A 131 5.68 -2.17 -17.77
N PHE A 132 4.57 -2.65 -17.21
CA PHE A 132 4.41 -2.77 -15.77
C PHE A 132 5.32 -3.87 -15.20
N SER A 133 5.83 -3.68 -14.00
CA SER A 133 6.64 -4.67 -13.31
C SER A 133 6.43 -4.63 -11.79
N PHE A 134 6.69 -5.76 -11.14
CA PHE A 134 6.71 -5.87 -9.69
C PHE A 134 8.02 -5.31 -9.15
N LYS A 135 7.93 -4.48 -8.11
CA LYS A 135 9.08 -3.79 -7.54
C LYS A 135 9.03 -3.75 -6.03
N GLY A 136 10.20 -3.85 -5.41
CA GLY A 136 10.36 -3.46 -4.02
C GLY A 136 9.86 -4.47 -2.98
N ALA A 137 9.61 -5.74 -3.33
CA ALA A 137 9.39 -6.76 -2.30
C ALA A 137 10.54 -6.80 -1.30
N ASN A 138 10.18 -7.03 -0.03
CA ASN A 138 11.04 -6.97 1.15
C ASN A 138 11.67 -5.60 1.42
N GLU A 139 11.40 -4.58 0.60
CA GLU A 139 11.92 -3.22 0.80
C GLU A 139 10.82 -2.20 1.07
N TYR A 140 9.66 -2.35 0.44
CA TYR A 140 8.54 -1.42 0.55
C TYR A 140 7.20 -2.14 0.71
N VAL A 141 6.26 -1.43 1.33
CA VAL A 141 4.83 -1.64 1.15
C VAL A 141 4.20 -0.31 0.75
N TYR A 142 3.48 -0.30 -0.38
CA TYR A 142 2.77 0.86 -0.88
C TYR A 142 1.27 0.68 -0.66
N VAL A 143 0.61 1.71 -0.16
CA VAL A 143 -0.80 1.64 0.23
C VAL A 143 -1.52 2.87 -0.29
N TRP A 144 -2.58 2.66 -1.07
CA TRP A 144 -3.48 3.73 -1.47
C TRP A 144 -4.23 4.30 -0.27
N THR A 145 -4.59 5.57 -0.39
CA THR A 145 -5.64 6.16 0.44
C THR A 145 -6.87 6.45 -0.42
N GLY A 146 -8.04 6.55 0.19
CA GLY A 146 -9.29 6.94 -0.47
C GLY A 146 -9.39 8.44 -0.76
N THR A 147 -8.33 9.22 -0.48
CA THR A 147 -8.34 10.67 -0.68
C THR A 147 -7.84 11.04 -2.07
N LYS A 148 -8.79 11.35 -2.95
CA LYS A 148 -8.55 11.87 -4.29
C LYS A 148 -7.95 13.29 -4.28
N GLN A 149 -7.10 13.59 -5.25
CA GLN A 149 -6.51 14.89 -5.56
C GLN A 149 -6.39 15.09 -7.08
N THR A 150 -5.94 16.27 -7.47
CA THR A 150 -5.61 16.61 -8.84
C THR A 150 -4.14 17.03 -8.91
N ASP A 151 -3.37 16.45 -9.83
CA ASP A 151 -1.96 16.80 -10.00
C ASP A 151 -1.76 18.12 -10.78
N LEU A 152 -0.50 18.54 -10.94
CA LEU A 152 -0.13 19.78 -11.65
C LEU A 152 -0.50 19.76 -13.15
N LEU A 153 -0.83 18.60 -13.70
CA LEU A 153 -1.27 18.42 -15.09
C LEU A 153 -2.79 18.21 -15.18
N ASN A 154 -3.51 18.54 -14.10
CA ASN A 154 -4.97 18.40 -13.99
C ASN A 154 -5.47 16.95 -14.10
N LYS A 155 -4.63 15.97 -13.74
CA LYS A 155 -5.00 14.55 -13.73
C LYS A 155 -5.44 14.09 -12.35
N GLU A 156 -6.40 13.18 -12.34
CA GLU A 156 -6.84 12.51 -11.12
C GLU A 156 -5.70 11.66 -10.55
N VAL A 157 -5.41 11.87 -9.28
CA VAL A 157 -4.41 11.11 -8.51
C VAL A 157 -4.93 10.85 -7.10
N TYR A 158 -4.35 9.88 -6.41
CA TYR A 158 -4.67 9.59 -5.02
C TYR A 158 -3.43 9.76 -4.14
N TRP A 159 -3.64 10.20 -2.90
CA TRP A 159 -2.60 10.11 -1.88
C TRP A 159 -2.28 8.63 -1.62
N TYR A 160 -1.01 8.33 -1.38
CA TYR A 160 -0.56 7.02 -0.93
C TYR A 160 0.38 7.15 0.28
N ARG A 161 0.68 6.00 0.88
CA ARG A 161 1.77 5.81 1.83
C ARG A 161 2.73 4.76 1.33
N ALA A 162 4.03 5.00 1.44
CA ALA A 162 5.04 3.96 1.23
C ALA A 162 5.92 3.81 2.47
N PHE A 163 5.93 2.63 3.06
CA PHE A 163 6.78 2.31 4.20
C PHE A 163 8.04 1.66 3.65
N SER A 164 9.18 2.36 3.75
CA SER A 164 10.46 1.91 3.21
C SER A 164 11.36 1.39 4.32
N TYR A 165 11.70 0.10 4.23
CA TYR A 165 12.66 -0.54 5.10
C TYR A 165 14.05 0.08 4.92
N ARG A 166 14.50 0.18 3.67
CA ARG A 166 15.83 0.70 3.32
C ARG A 166 16.03 2.15 3.78
N ARG A 167 15.01 3.00 3.61
CA ARG A 167 15.08 4.41 4.03
C ARG A 167 14.73 4.63 5.49
N LYS A 168 14.23 3.61 6.20
CA LYS A 168 13.68 3.73 7.56
C LYS A 168 12.70 4.91 7.64
N ALA A 169 11.81 4.98 6.67
CA ALA A 169 10.99 6.17 6.45
C ALA A 169 9.63 5.78 5.89
N ILE A 170 8.63 6.62 6.16
CA ILE A 170 7.33 6.55 5.50
C ILE A 170 7.27 7.76 4.57
N GLU A 171 6.87 7.51 3.34
CA GLU A 171 6.58 8.53 2.34
C GLU A 171 5.08 8.78 2.29
N ARG A 172 4.73 10.05 2.15
CA ARG A 172 3.39 10.53 1.80
C ARG A 172 3.51 11.31 0.50
N ASP A 173 2.85 10.88 -0.57
CA ASP A 173 2.91 11.55 -1.86
C ASP A 173 1.70 11.14 -2.71
N GLN A 174 1.59 11.62 -3.95
CA GLN A 174 0.51 11.35 -4.88
C GLN A 174 0.96 10.51 -6.08
N LYS A 175 0.09 9.59 -6.52
CA LYS A 175 0.31 8.71 -7.68
C LYS A 175 -1.00 8.51 -8.45
N GLY A 176 -0.87 8.29 -9.75
CA GLY A 176 -2.00 8.03 -10.66
C GLY A 176 -2.01 6.60 -11.22
N ASP A 177 -2.61 6.46 -12.40
CA ASP A 177 -2.96 5.23 -13.15
C ASP A 177 -1.81 4.24 -13.44
N LYS A 178 -0.56 4.65 -13.25
CA LYS A 178 0.62 3.80 -13.52
C LYS A 178 1.00 2.85 -12.38
N PHE A 179 0.16 2.70 -11.36
CA PHE A 179 0.49 1.97 -10.14
C PHE A 179 -0.68 1.13 -9.65
N ARG A 180 -0.33 0.00 -9.03
CA ARG A 180 -1.22 -0.82 -8.21
C ARG A 180 -0.59 -1.04 -6.85
N MET A 181 -1.38 -0.78 -5.81
CA MET A 181 -0.92 -0.74 -4.42
C MET A 181 -1.94 -1.42 -3.50
N TYR A 182 -1.54 -1.72 -2.27
CA TYR A 182 -2.45 -2.30 -1.29
C TYR A 182 -3.52 -1.29 -0.86
N VAL A 183 -4.63 -1.80 -0.35
CA VAL A 183 -5.74 -1.01 0.18
C VAL A 183 -6.02 -1.40 1.62
N ARG A 184 -6.39 -0.42 2.44
CA ARG A 184 -6.95 -0.64 3.77
C ARG A 184 -8.35 -0.09 3.86
N LEU A 185 -9.20 -0.83 4.56
CA LEU A 185 -10.57 -0.43 4.84
C LEU A 185 -10.74 -0.02 6.30
N ILE A 186 -11.59 0.98 6.50
CA ILE A 186 -12.06 1.47 7.80
C ILE A 186 -13.56 1.22 7.84
N LYS A 187 -14.04 0.70 8.98
CA LYS A 187 -15.47 0.52 9.21
C LYS A 187 -16.10 1.90 9.47
N GLU A 188 -17.23 2.16 8.82
CA GLU A 188 -18.02 3.37 9.03
C GLU A 188 -18.82 3.34 10.35
#